data_AF-A0A1B7VFG0-F1
#
_entry.id   AF-A0A1B7VFG0-F1
#
_cell.length_a   1.000
_cell.length_b   1.000
_cell.length_c   1.000
_cell.angle_alpha   90.00
_cell.angle_beta   90.00
_cell.angle_gamma   90.00
#
_symmetry.space_group_name_H-M   'P 1'
#
loop_
_entity.id
_entity.type
_entity.pdbx_description
1 polymer ?
#
loop_
_entity_poly.entity_id
_entity_poly.type
_entity_poly.pdbx_seq_one_letter_code
_entity_poly.pdbx_strand_id
1 'polypeptide(L)'
;TSGSSSTESASFNLSQTLAAGNYYLFAKADGGSTITESNETNNGYYQAITVVEASKPDLIINSISATSATAGTSLNFTYNIKNQGAGNAGANYTGFYLSTDTTLDSSDTYLGLDDVNVLTSGSSSTES
;
A
#
# COMPACT_ATOMS: atom_id res chain seq x y z
N THR A 1 42.33 -5.59 -22.57
CA THR A 1 43.03 -4.44 -23.20
C THR A 1 42.86 -3.23 -22.31
N SER A 2 43.80 -2.29 -22.32
CA SER A 2 43.64 -1.01 -21.60
C SER A 2 42.38 -0.28 -22.07
N GLY A 3 41.60 0.28 -21.15
CA GLY A 3 40.38 1.05 -21.46
C GLY A 3 39.12 0.22 -21.72
N SER A 4 39.08 -1.05 -21.30
CA SER A 4 37.87 -1.86 -21.37
C SER A 4 36.77 -1.32 -20.45
N SER A 5 35.52 -1.40 -20.88
CA SER A 5 34.34 -1.09 -20.08
C SER A 5 33.26 -2.16 -20.27
N SER A 6 32.33 -2.25 -19.32
CA SER A 6 31.11 -3.07 -19.45
C SER A 6 29.89 -2.23 -19.07
N THR A 7 28.71 -2.68 -19.47
CA THR A 7 27.43 -2.07 -19.12
C THR A 7 26.58 -3.14 -18.46
N GLU A 8 26.17 -2.88 -17.23
CA GLU A 8 25.40 -3.82 -16.40
C GLU A 8 24.07 -3.18 -15.99
N SER A 9 23.11 -3.99 -15.58
CA SER A 9 21.82 -3.54 -15.05
C SER A 9 21.53 -4.20 -13.71
N ALA A 10 20.94 -3.43 -12.79
CA ALA A 10 20.55 -3.90 -11.46
C ALA A 10 19.24 -3.23 -11.01
N SER A 11 18.49 -3.92 -10.16
CA SER A 11 17.23 -3.42 -9.59
C SER A 11 17.23 -3.63 -8.08
N PHE A 12 16.81 -2.61 -7.33
CA PHE A 12 16.68 -2.64 -5.89
C PHE A 12 15.32 -2.09 -5.48
N ASN A 13 14.72 -2.68 -4.44
CA ASN A 13 13.49 -2.15 -3.86
C ASN A 13 13.82 -1.02 -2.89
N LEU A 14 13.13 0.12 -3.04
CA LEU A 14 13.16 1.19 -2.05
C LEU A 14 12.20 0.86 -0.90
N SER A 15 12.46 1.41 0.30
CA SER A 15 11.56 1.25 1.44
C SER A 15 10.18 1.83 1.12
N GLN A 16 9.11 1.12 1.49
CA GLN A 16 7.74 1.61 1.35
C GLN A 16 7.44 2.83 2.25
N THR A 17 8.27 3.08 3.26
CA THR A 17 8.19 4.24 4.14
C THR A 17 9.09 5.40 3.72
N LEU A 18 9.76 5.28 2.57
CA LEU A 18 10.60 6.36 2.04
C LEU A 18 9.69 7.52 1.60
N ALA A 19 9.89 8.69 2.20
CA ALA A 19 9.15 9.88 1.83
C ALA A 19 9.46 10.29 0.38
N ALA A 20 8.44 10.78 -0.33
CA ALA A 20 8.63 11.35 -1.65
C ALA A 20 9.57 12.55 -1.62
N GLY A 21 10.33 12.72 -2.69
CA GLY A 21 11.29 13.81 -2.81
C GLY A 21 12.38 13.54 -3.83
N ASN A 22 13.33 14.47 -3.87
CA ASN A 22 14.51 14.37 -4.71
C ASN A 22 15.62 13.65 -3.95
N TYR A 23 16.18 12.62 -4.57
CA TYR A 23 17.28 11.83 -4.05
C TYR A 23 18.40 11.74 -5.09
N TYR A 24 19.54 11.20 -4.66
CA TYR A 24 20.69 10.95 -5.51
C TYR A 24 21.06 9.47 -5.42
N LEU A 25 21.13 8.80 -6.57
CA LEU A 25 21.67 7.46 -6.69
C LEU A 25 23.18 7.56 -6.92
N PHE A 26 23.98 7.05 -5.98
CA PHE A 26 25.43 7.00 -6.09
C PHE A 26 25.91 5.62 -6.54
N ALA A 27 26.91 5.61 -7.40
CA ALA A 27 27.73 4.46 -7.70
C ALA A 27 29.19 4.76 -7.29
N LYS A 28 29.86 3.77 -6.71
CA LYS A 28 31.28 3.82 -6.35
C LYS A 28 31.97 2.58 -6.92
N ALA A 29 32.94 2.77 -7.81
CA ALA A 29 33.83 1.69 -8.25
C ALA A 29 34.64 1.17 -7.07
N ASP A 30 34.84 -0.15 -7.00
CA ASP A 30 35.46 -0.85 -5.86
C ASP A 30 34.91 -0.33 -4.51
N GLY A 31 33.60 -0.47 -4.29
CA GLY A 31 32.91 0.13 -3.15
C GLY A 31 33.55 -0.17 -1.79
N GLY A 32 34.16 -1.36 -1.65
CA GLY A 32 34.87 -1.82 -0.46
C GLY A 32 36.34 -1.39 -0.36
N SER A 33 36.88 -0.70 -1.37
CA SER A 33 38.28 -0.23 -1.42
C SER A 33 39.29 -1.37 -1.22
N THR A 34 39.08 -2.46 -1.95
CA THR A 34 39.87 -3.69 -1.89
C THR A 34 41.03 -3.72 -2.88
N ILE A 35 40.95 -2.90 -3.93
CA ILE A 35 41.95 -2.77 -4.99
C ILE A 35 42.60 -1.41 -4.82
N THR A 36 43.94 -1.36 -4.73
CA THR A 36 44.67 -0.09 -4.77
C THR A 36 44.77 0.40 -6.22
N GLU A 37 44.09 1.48 -6.51
CA GLU A 37 44.08 2.14 -7.82
C GLU A 37 45.12 3.27 -7.87
N SER A 38 45.48 3.72 -9.08
CA SER A 38 46.40 4.86 -9.24
C SER A 38 45.76 6.19 -8.87
N ASN A 39 44.43 6.25 -8.82
CA ASN A 39 43.65 7.38 -8.36
C ASN A 39 42.37 6.87 -7.70
N GLU A 40 42.21 7.12 -6.41
CA GLU A 40 41.02 6.70 -5.63
C GLU A 40 39.91 7.78 -5.61
N THR A 41 40.21 8.99 -6.09
CA THR A 41 39.31 10.14 -5.96
C THR A 41 38.31 10.27 -7.12
N ASN A 42 38.43 9.43 -8.15
CA ASN A 42 37.59 9.46 -9.36
C ASN A 42 36.64 8.25 -9.49
N ASN A 43 36.40 7.53 -8.39
CA ASN A 43 35.58 6.33 -8.39
C ASN A 43 34.08 6.57 -8.19
N GLY A 44 33.68 7.80 -7.87
CA GLY A 44 32.30 8.18 -7.56
C GLY A 44 31.58 8.82 -8.74
N TYR A 45 30.35 8.39 -8.99
CA TYR A 45 29.41 9.07 -9.91
C TYR A 45 28.00 9.03 -9.31
N TYR A 46 27.14 9.98 -9.69
CA TYR A 46 25.76 10.01 -9.21
C TYR A 46 24.77 10.49 -10.27
N GLN A 47 23.50 10.16 -10.04
CA GLN A 47 22.36 10.62 -10.82
C GLN A 47 21.26 11.11 -9.89
N ALA A 48 20.69 12.29 -10.18
CA ALA A 48 19.50 12.77 -9.49
C ALA A 48 18.29 11.94 -9.91
N ILE A 49 17.47 11.55 -8.93
CA ILE A 49 16.24 10.78 -9.11
C ILE A 49 15.11 11.42 -8.30
N THR A 50 13.88 11.16 -8.71
CA THR A 50 12.68 11.54 -7.96
C THR A 50 12.00 10.28 -7.45
N VAL A 51 11.78 10.23 -6.15
CA VAL A 51 10.94 9.22 -5.50
C VAL A 51 9.55 9.83 -5.34
N VAL A 52 8.53 9.09 -5.77
CA VAL A 52 7.13 9.49 -5.66
C VAL A 52 6.46 8.75 -4.51
N GLU A 53 5.42 9.35 -3.93
CA GLU A 53 4.62 8.70 -2.89
C GLU A 53 3.99 7.41 -3.45
N ALA A 54 3.95 6.36 -2.64
CA ALA A 54 3.22 5.16 -3.00
C ALA A 54 1.71 5.47 -3.08
N SER A 55 1.04 4.90 -4.10
CA SER A 55 -0.41 4.97 -4.20
C SER A 55 -1.07 4.39 -2.93
N LYS A 56 -2.11 5.05 -2.44
CA LYS A 56 -2.85 4.63 -1.23
C LYS A 56 -4.18 3.97 -1.60
N PRO A 57 -4.63 2.96 -0.83
CA PRO A 57 -5.98 2.43 -0.98
C PRO A 57 -7.02 3.47 -0.52
N ASP A 58 -8.24 3.33 -1.01
CA ASP A 58 -9.42 4.09 -0.59
C ASP A 58 -10.59 3.11 -0.49
N LEU A 59 -10.90 2.66 0.73
CA LEU A 59 -11.91 1.65 1.00
C LEU A 59 -13.26 2.30 1.27
N ILE A 60 -14.27 1.88 0.51
CA ILE A 60 -15.65 2.34 0.68
C ILE A 60 -16.61 1.15 0.81
N ILE A 61 -17.70 1.35 1.55
CA ILE A 61 -18.88 0.49 1.44
C ILE A 61 -19.70 1.02 0.26
N ASN A 62 -19.61 0.32 -0.87
CA ASN A 62 -20.28 0.71 -2.11
C ASN A 62 -21.79 0.41 -2.05
N SER A 63 -22.18 -0.65 -1.33
CA SER A 63 -23.58 -0.96 -1.05
C SER A 63 -23.73 -1.82 0.19
N ILE A 64 -24.88 -1.72 0.83
CA ILE A 64 -25.36 -2.62 1.89
C ILE A 64 -26.84 -2.89 1.65
N SER A 65 -27.27 -4.14 1.85
CA SER A 65 -28.65 -4.57 1.62
C SER A 65 -29.10 -5.47 2.77
N ALA A 66 -30.04 -4.97 3.55
CA ALA A 66 -30.69 -5.67 4.65
C ALA A 66 -32.21 -5.46 4.55
N THR A 67 -33.00 -6.38 5.11
CA THR A 67 -34.45 -6.23 5.16
C THR A 67 -34.89 -5.82 6.57
N SER A 68 -35.51 -6.72 7.30
CA SER A 68 -35.86 -6.55 8.70
C SER A 68 -35.55 -7.84 9.45
N ALA A 69 -35.30 -7.73 10.74
CA ALA A 69 -35.13 -8.86 11.64
C ALA A 69 -36.05 -8.70 12.84
N THR A 70 -36.49 -9.83 13.39
CA THR A 70 -37.21 -9.85 14.66
C THR A 70 -36.21 -9.68 15.79
N ALA A 71 -36.52 -8.87 16.80
CA ALA A 71 -35.66 -8.75 17.97
C ALA A 71 -35.34 -10.13 18.58
N GLY A 72 -34.07 -10.36 18.92
CA GLY A 72 -33.58 -11.66 19.41
C GLY A 72 -33.30 -12.70 18.32
N THR A 73 -33.42 -12.34 17.04
CA THR A 73 -33.03 -13.20 15.90
C THR A 73 -31.86 -12.59 15.13
N SER A 74 -31.22 -13.39 14.28
CA SER A 74 -30.13 -12.91 13.42
C SER A 74 -30.64 -11.99 12.32
N LEU A 75 -29.95 -10.86 12.13
CA LEU A 75 -30.11 -10.01 10.94
C LEU A 75 -29.21 -10.54 9.84
N ASN A 76 -29.80 -10.99 8.73
CA ASN A 76 -29.06 -11.36 7.53
C ASN A 76 -29.00 -10.17 6.57
N PHE A 77 -27.83 -9.89 6.02
CA PHE A 77 -27.61 -8.80 5.08
C PHE A 77 -26.44 -9.16 4.15
N THR A 78 -26.28 -8.40 3.09
CA THR A 78 -25.10 -8.45 2.22
C THR A 78 -24.51 -7.07 2.08
N TYR A 79 -23.21 -7.00 1.82
CA TYR A 79 -22.54 -5.74 1.56
C TYR A 79 -21.47 -5.87 0.50
N ASN A 80 -21.11 -4.74 -0.10
CA ASN A 80 -20.02 -4.67 -1.07
C ASN A 80 -19.00 -3.64 -0.56
N ILE A 81 -17.77 -4.12 -0.34
CA ILE A 81 -16.63 -3.27 -0.06
C ILE A 81 -15.79 -3.13 -1.35
N LYS A 82 -15.35 -1.91 -1.62
CA LYS A 82 -14.55 -1.59 -2.81
C LYS A 82 -13.33 -0.80 -2.41
N ASN A 83 -12.17 -1.18 -2.96
CA ASN A 83 -11.01 -0.30 -3.00
C ASN A 83 -11.06 0.55 -4.26
N GLN A 84 -11.53 1.79 -4.14
CA GLN A 84 -11.58 2.74 -5.26
C GLN A 84 -10.29 3.54 -5.43
N GLY A 85 -9.32 3.34 -4.53
CA GLY A 85 -8.01 3.98 -4.58
C GLY A 85 -7.04 3.27 -5.52
N ALA A 86 -5.89 3.89 -5.75
CA ALA A 86 -4.85 3.38 -6.65
C ALA A 86 -3.82 2.49 -5.92
N GLY A 87 -3.83 2.47 -4.58
CA GLY A 87 -2.99 1.59 -3.76
C GLY A 87 -3.70 0.30 -3.38
N ASN A 88 -2.93 -0.72 -3.02
CA ASN A 88 -3.49 -1.96 -2.52
C ASN A 88 -3.89 -1.82 -1.04
N ALA A 89 -5.07 -2.32 -0.68
CA ALA A 89 -5.46 -2.51 0.70
C ALA A 89 -4.97 -3.89 1.16
N GLY A 90 -4.17 -3.93 2.24
CA GLY A 90 -3.86 -5.17 2.93
C GLY A 90 -5.09 -5.77 3.60
N ALA A 91 -4.93 -6.94 4.23
CA ALA A 91 -6.03 -7.54 5.00
C ALA A 91 -6.54 -6.56 6.07
N ASN A 92 -7.85 -6.41 6.14
CA ASN A 92 -8.56 -5.50 7.04
C ASN A 92 -9.88 -6.14 7.49
N TYR A 93 -10.74 -5.39 8.15
CA TYR A 93 -12.10 -5.81 8.46
C TYR A 93 -13.12 -4.70 8.20
N THR A 94 -14.37 -5.07 8.00
CA THR A 94 -15.53 -4.17 8.00
C THR A 94 -16.25 -4.31 9.33
N GLY A 95 -16.48 -3.20 10.04
CA GLY A 95 -17.26 -3.20 11.28
C GLY A 95 -18.73 -2.87 11.02
N PHE A 96 -19.65 -3.57 11.68
CA PHE A 96 -21.08 -3.34 11.57
C PHE A 96 -21.65 -2.78 12.86
N TYR A 97 -22.50 -1.76 12.73
CA TYR A 97 -23.09 -1.02 13.84
C TYR A 97 -24.60 -0.86 13.59
N LEU A 98 -25.38 -0.93 14.66
CA LEU A 98 -26.81 -0.64 14.66
C LEU A 98 -27.02 0.75 15.26
N SER A 99 -27.63 1.64 14.46
CA SER A 99 -27.93 3.02 14.83
C SER A 99 -29.43 3.30 14.79
N THR A 100 -29.86 4.32 15.52
CA THR A 100 -31.20 4.90 15.39
C THR A 100 -31.27 6.04 14.38
N ASP A 101 -30.14 6.49 13.84
CA ASP A 101 -30.06 7.53 12.81
C ASP A 101 -29.00 7.20 11.73
N THR A 102 -28.57 8.22 10.98
CA THR A 102 -27.66 8.08 9.83
C THR A 102 -26.23 8.51 10.13
N THR A 103 -25.89 8.76 11.40
CA THR A 103 -24.57 9.21 11.85
C THR A 103 -23.95 8.10 12.69
N LEU A 104 -22.74 7.67 12.32
CA LEU A 104 -21.99 6.74 13.15
C LEU A 104 -21.35 7.50 14.33
N ASP A 105 -21.81 7.26 15.54
CA ASP A 105 -21.29 7.87 16.77
C ASP A 105 -21.27 6.90 17.97
N SER A 106 -20.95 7.44 19.16
CA SER A 106 -20.80 6.64 20.38
C SER A 106 -22.10 6.03 20.92
N SER A 107 -23.26 6.43 20.42
CA SER A 107 -24.56 5.89 20.81
C SER A 107 -24.93 4.59 20.06
N ASP A 108 -24.18 4.27 19.01
CA ASP A 108 -24.45 3.10 18.17
C ASP A 108 -23.96 1.80 18.78
N THR A 109 -24.72 0.74 18.53
CA THR A 109 -24.41 -0.59 19.05
C THR A 109 -23.53 -1.35 18.05
N TYR A 110 -22.31 -1.68 18.43
CA TYR A 110 -21.44 -2.57 17.64
C TYR A 110 -22.04 -3.98 17.57
N LEU A 111 -22.21 -4.51 16.36
CA LEU A 111 -22.79 -5.83 16.10
C LEU A 111 -21.72 -6.90 15.87
N GLY A 112 -20.60 -6.53 15.26
CA GLY A 112 -19.56 -7.47 14.87
C GLY A 112 -18.71 -6.95 13.73
N LEU A 113 -17.83 -7.82 13.23
CA LEU A 113 -16.98 -7.54 12.08
C LEU A 113 -17.02 -8.70 11.10
N ASP A 114 -16.60 -8.41 9.88
CA ASP A 114 -16.26 -9.38 8.86
C ASP A 114 -14.85 -9.09 8.33
N ASP A 115 -14.04 -10.14 8.20
CA ASP A 115 -12.65 -10.04 7.75
C ASP A 115 -12.60 -9.89 6.23
N VAL A 116 -11.92 -8.84 5.77
CA VAL A 116 -11.76 -8.52 4.36
C VAL A 116 -10.34 -8.87 3.94
N ASN A 117 -10.24 -9.79 2.98
CA ASN A 117 -8.96 -10.15 2.37
C ASN A 117 -8.37 -8.98 1.56
N VAL A 118 -7.15 -9.15 1.05
CA VAL A 118 -6.48 -8.14 0.24
C VAL A 118 -7.36 -7.68 -0.93
N LEU A 119 -7.59 -6.36 -1.01
CA LEU A 119 -8.25 -5.72 -2.14
C LEU A 119 -7.24 -4.90 -2.94
N THR A 120 -6.89 -5.40 -4.12
CA THR A 120 -6.06 -4.66 -5.08
C THR A 120 -6.79 -3.42 -5.61
N SER A 121 -6.02 -2.45 -6.12
CA SER A 121 -6.56 -1.22 -6.72
C SER A 121 -7.73 -1.49 -7.68
N GLY A 122 -8.86 -0.82 -7.46
CA GLY A 122 -10.06 -0.92 -8.28
C GLY A 122 -10.91 -2.17 -8.06
N SER A 123 -10.48 -3.11 -7.22
CA SER A 123 -11.21 -4.35 -6.92
C SER A 123 -12.34 -4.13 -5.90
N SER A 124 -13.36 -4.98 -5.99
CA SER A 124 -14.47 -5.04 -5.03
C SER A 124 -14.71 -6.48 -4.61
N SER A 125 -15.21 -6.68 -3.39
CA SER A 125 -15.71 -7.97 -2.92
C SER A 125 -17.13 -7.85 -2.42
N THR A 126 -17.94 -8.89 -2.68
CA THR A 126 -19.30 -9.02 -2.15
C THR A 126 -19.28 -10.07 -1.07
N GLU A 127 -19.71 -9.66 0.12
CA GLU A 127 -19.61 -10.44 1.35
C GLU A 127 -21.01 -10.61 1.99
N SER A 128 -21.15 -11.62 2.84
CA SER A 128 -22.43 -12.03 3.45
C SER A 128 -22.25 -12.60 4.86
#